data_AF-A0A3P6APS5-F1
#
_entry.id   AF-A0A3P6APS5-F1
#
_cell.length_a   1.000
_cell.length_b   1.000
_cell.length_c   1.000
_cell.angle_alpha   90.00
_cell.angle_beta   90.00
_cell.angle_gamma   90.00
#
_symmetry.space_group_name_H-M   'P 1'
#
loop_
_entity.id
_entity.type
_entity.pdbx_description
1 polymer ?
#
loop_
_entity_poly.entity_id
_entity_poly.type
_entity_poly.pdbx_seq_one_letter_code
_entity_poly.pdbx_strand_id
1 'polypeptide(L)'
;MPQNPFVIATKTVNAEVYVFDYSKHPSKPPLDGACNPDLRLRGHSSEGYGFSWKVEPYIPFNINPAGMQPVLTTTYLLAFPSILASIVGSPFLLHVKDILNPESTNWGTAMGLLLTYVFFSFFSSTSLTL
;
A
#
# COMPACT_ATOMS: atom_id res chain seq x y z
N MET A 1 -7.73 -24.13 5.83
CA MET A 1 -9.13 -23.93 6.28
C MET A 1 -10.01 -24.93 5.58
N PRO A 2 -10.92 -25.62 6.29
CA PRO A 2 -11.86 -26.53 5.65
C PRO A 2 -12.91 -25.70 4.89
N GLN A 3 -12.74 -25.61 3.57
CA GLN A 3 -13.79 -25.15 2.67
C GLN A 3 -14.76 -26.30 2.51
N ASN A 4 -15.80 -26.36 3.33
CA ASN A 4 -16.88 -27.29 3.04
C ASN A 4 -17.64 -26.73 1.82
N PRO A 5 -17.47 -27.29 0.60
CA PRO A 5 -18.13 -26.75 -0.59
C PRO A 5 -19.65 -26.87 -0.48
N PHE A 6 -20.14 -27.76 0.40
CA PHE A 6 -21.56 -28.01 0.64
C PHE A 6 -22.29 -26.88 1.37
N VAL A 7 -21.57 -25.90 1.92
CA VAL A 7 -22.15 -24.79 2.70
C VAL A 7 -22.11 -23.49 1.89
N ILE A 8 -23.27 -22.86 1.74
CA ILE A 8 -23.47 -21.58 1.05
C ILE A 8 -24.04 -20.57 2.05
N ALA A 9 -23.54 -19.34 2.04
CA ALA A 9 -24.09 -18.24 2.81
C ALA A 9 -24.52 -17.09 1.88
N THR A 10 -25.69 -16.49 2.15
CA THR A 10 -26.21 -15.34 1.40
C THR A 10 -26.66 -14.24 2.35
N LYS A 11 -26.39 -12.98 1.99
CA LYS A 11 -26.80 -11.81 2.79
C LYS A 11 -28.12 -11.27 2.24
N THR A 12 -29.11 -11.14 3.13
CA THR A 12 -30.44 -10.61 2.79
C THR A 12 -30.46 -9.08 2.84
N VAL A 13 -31.51 -8.49 2.27
CA VAL A 13 -31.77 -7.03 2.34
C VAL A 13 -31.99 -6.52 3.77
N ASN A 14 -32.37 -7.41 4.70
CA ASN A 14 -32.56 -7.08 6.12
C ASN A 14 -31.25 -7.16 6.92
N ALA A 15 -30.10 -7.20 6.24
CA ALA A 15 -28.75 -7.34 6.81
C ALA A 15 -28.47 -8.67 7.54
N GLU A 16 -29.43 -9.59 7.59
CA GLU A 16 -29.23 -10.94 8.12
C GLU A 16 -28.54 -11.84 7.10
N VAL A 17 -27.69 -12.75 7.57
CA VAL A 17 -27.01 -13.75 6.73
C VAL A 17 -27.69 -15.09 6.91
N TYR A 18 -28.12 -15.69 5.80
CA TYR A 18 -28.71 -17.01 5.76
C TYR A 18 -27.65 -18.01 5.32
N VAL A 19 -27.52 -19.11 6.05
CA VAL A 19 -26.58 -20.20 5.75
C VAL A 19 -27.37 -21.45 5.39
N PHE A 20 -26.97 -22.10 4.30
CA PHE A 20 -27.56 -23.30 3.75
C PHE A 20 -26.48 -24.36 3.56
N ASP A 21 -26.74 -25.56 4.02
CA ASP A 21 -26.04 -26.78 3.68
C ASP A 21 -26.81 -27.44 2.53
N TYR A 22 -26.33 -27.25 1.30
CA TYR A 22 -27.05 -27.75 0.13
C TYR A 22 -27.09 -29.28 0.09
N SER A 23 -26.24 -29.98 0.84
CA SER A 23 -26.31 -31.44 0.95
C SER A 23 -27.59 -31.93 1.65
N LYS A 24 -28.23 -31.06 2.46
CA LYS A 24 -29.47 -31.33 3.20
C LYS A 24 -30.72 -30.78 2.51
N HIS A 25 -30.55 -30.04 1.41
CA HIS A 25 -31.65 -29.41 0.69
C HIS A 25 -32.02 -30.22 -0.57
N PRO A 26 -33.31 -30.39 -0.88
CA PRO A 26 -33.73 -31.04 -2.11
C PRO A 26 -33.35 -30.20 -3.33
N SER A 27 -32.99 -30.86 -4.44
CA SER A 27 -32.66 -30.17 -5.71
C SER A 27 -33.85 -29.43 -6.34
N LYS A 28 -35.07 -29.82 -5.97
CA LYS A 28 -36.31 -29.16 -6.36
C LYS A 28 -36.85 -28.37 -5.16
N PRO A 29 -37.06 -27.05 -5.29
CA PRO A 29 -37.59 -26.25 -4.20
C PRO A 29 -39.04 -26.67 -3.87
N PRO A 30 -39.48 -26.49 -2.61
CA PRO A 30 -40.87 -26.69 -2.23
C PRO A 30 -41.81 -25.81 -3.05
N LEU A 31 -43.01 -26.32 -3.35
CA LEU A 31 -44.04 -25.61 -4.13
C LEU A 31 -44.61 -24.38 -3.41
N ASP A 32 -44.41 -24.27 -2.10
CA ASP A 32 -44.87 -23.12 -1.30
C ASP A 32 -43.97 -21.87 -1.46
N GLY A 33 -42.80 -22.02 -2.09
CA GLY A 33 -41.84 -20.94 -2.28
C GLY A 33 -41.19 -20.42 -0.98
N ALA A 34 -41.35 -21.12 0.14
CA ALA A 34 -40.81 -20.70 1.43
C ALA A 34 -39.29 -20.87 1.46
N CYS A 35 -38.57 -19.80 1.85
CA CYS A 35 -37.13 -19.85 2.06
C CYS A 35 -36.84 -20.36 3.48
N ASN A 36 -36.19 -21.53 3.58
CA ASN A 36 -35.87 -22.18 4.85
C ASN A 36 -34.34 -22.36 5.03
N PRO A 37 -33.62 -21.39 5.62
CA PRO A 37 -32.19 -21.53 5.89
C PRO A 37 -31.90 -22.42 7.09
N ASP A 38 -30.74 -23.09 7.09
CA ASP A 38 -30.29 -23.89 8.25
C ASP A 38 -29.90 -23.02 9.44
N LEU A 39 -29.25 -21.88 9.15
CA LEU A 39 -28.91 -20.87 10.17
C LEU A 39 -29.25 -19.48 9.68
N ARG A 40 -29.79 -18.67 10.59
CA ARG A 40 -30.06 -17.24 10.39
C ARG A 40 -29.20 -16.44 11.35
N LEU A 41 -28.13 -15.85 10.81
CA LEU A 41 -27.22 -15.00 11.56
C LEU A 41 -27.79 -13.58 11.56
N ARG A 42 -28.28 -13.15 12.72
CA ARG A 42 -28.66 -11.76 12.96
C ARG A 42 -27.42 -11.01 13.42
N GLY A 43 -27.20 -9.82 12.86
CA GLY A 43 -26.10 -8.95 13.30
C GLY A 43 -26.19 -8.66 14.80
N HIS A 44 -25.05 -8.35 15.43
CA HIS A 44 -25.02 -7.99 16.84
C HIS A 44 -25.72 -6.64 17.08
N SER A 45 -26.43 -6.50 18.20
CA SER A 45 -27.13 -5.27 18.60
C SER A 45 -26.23 -4.23 19.29
N SER A 46 -25.02 -4.61 19.65
CA SER A 46 -23.99 -3.77 20.28
C SER A 46 -22.61 -4.22 19.79
N GLU A 47 -21.55 -3.45 20.10
CA GLU A 47 -20.15 -3.68 19.71
C GLU A 47 -19.79 -5.19 19.65
N GLY A 48 -19.89 -5.72 18.44
CA GLY A 48 -19.48 -7.07 18.09
C GLY A 48 -18.57 -6.92 16.90
N TYR A 49 -17.27 -7.15 17.11
CA TYR A 49 -16.29 -7.18 16.04
C TYR A 49 -16.77 -8.17 14.98
N GLY A 50 -16.97 -7.69 13.75
CA GLY A 50 -17.38 -8.53 12.63
C GLY A 50 -16.41 -9.70 12.53
N PHE A 51 -16.93 -10.92 12.63
CA PHE A 51 -16.18 -12.14 12.41
C PHE A 51 -15.56 -12.02 11.01
N SER A 52 -14.28 -11.67 10.97
CA SER A 52 -13.55 -11.42 9.74
C SER A 52 -13.45 -12.74 9.00
N TRP A 53 -14.38 -12.97 8.07
CA TRP A 53 -14.21 -13.96 7.04
C TRP A 53 -12.98 -13.53 6.27
N LYS A 54 -11.84 -14.16 6.58
CA LYS A 54 -10.66 -14.29 5.71
C LYS A 54 -10.42 -13.05 4.84
N VAL A 55 -9.60 -12.14 5.34
CA VAL A 55 -8.94 -11.16 4.47
C VAL A 55 -8.19 -11.99 3.40
N GLU A 56 -8.60 -11.86 2.14
CA GLU A 56 -7.83 -12.37 1.01
C GLU A 56 -6.37 -11.93 1.23
N PRO A 57 -5.37 -12.84 1.21
CA PRO A 57 -3.99 -12.44 1.37
C PRO A 57 -3.62 -11.53 0.20
N TYR A 58 -3.74 -10.22 0.40
CA TYR A 58 -3.24 -9.23 -0.53
C TYR A 58 -1.74 -9.10 -0.30
N ILE A 59 -0.99 -8.99 -1.40
CA ILE A 59 0.44 -8.69 -1.33
C ILE A 59 0.52 -7.20 -0.98
N PRO A 60 1.04 -6.82 0.21
CA PRO A 60 1.19 -5.40 0.54
C PRO A 60 2.23 -4.78 -0.40
N PHE A 61 1.78 -3.85 -1.27
CA PHE A 61 2.67 -3.07 -2.11
C PHE A 61 2.98 -1.74 -1.40
N ASN A 62 4.22 -1.57 -0.95
CA ASN A 62 4.68 -0.29 -0.44
C ASN A 62 5.22 0.55 -1.60
N ILE A 63 4.65 1.73 -1.83
CA ILE A 63 5.05 2.65 -2.90
C ILE A 63 6.45 3.23 -2.64
N ASN A 64 6.87 3.32 -1.37
CA ASN A 64 8.20 3.79 -0.98
C ASN A 64 8.71 2.99 0.25
N PRO A 65 9.24 1.78 0.04
CA PRO A 65 9.76 0.95 1.13
C PRO A 65 10.99 1.57 1.82
N ALA A 66 11.73 2.43 1.13
CA ALA A 66 12.95 3.06 1.65
C ALA A 66 12.69 4.24 2.61
N GLY A 67 11.47 4.79 2.64
CA GLY A 67 11.10 5.88 3.53
C GLY A 67 11.95 7.15 3.32
N MET A 68 12.67 7.56 4.37
CA MET A 68 13.46 8.81 4.38
C MET A 68 14.89 8.68 3.83
N GLN A 69 15.44 7.47 3.67
CA GLN A 69 16.83 7.30 3.24
C GLN A 69 17.17 7.98 1.90
N PRO A 70 16.32 7.89 0.86
CA PRO A 70 16.62 8.53 -0.43
C PRO A 70 16.70 10.05 -0.31
N VAL A 71 15.80 10.66 0.49
CA VAL A 71 15.78 12.10 0.75
C VAL A 71 17.09 12.54 1.38
N LEU A 72 17.49 11.89 2.48
CA LEU A 72 18.73 12.22 3.18
C LEU A 72 19.96 12.04 2.27
N THR A 73 20.02 10.94 1.52
CA THR A 73 21.14 10.64 0.62
C THR A 73 21.28 11.70 -0.46
N THR A 74 20.18 12.10 -1.10
CA THR A 74 20.16 13.20 -2.08
C THR A 74 20.62 14.50 -1.44
N THR A 75 20.10 14.87 -0.26
CA THR A 75 20.51 16.09 0.44
C THR A 75 22.00 16.11 0.77
N TYR A 76 22.55 15.01 1.31
CA TYR A 76 23.98 14.93 1.63
C TYR A 76 24.87 15.00 0.39
N LEU A 77 24.49 14.32 -0.70
CA LEU A 77 25.24 14.33 -1.95
C LEU A 77 25.33 15.75 -2.53
N LEU A 78 24.22 16.49 -2.51
CA LEU A 78 24.17 17.86 -3.02
C LEU A 78 24.85 18.87 -2.10
N ALA A 79 24.84 18.63 -0.79
CA ALA A 79 25.55 19.46 0.17
C ALA A 79 27.08 19.26 0.09
N PHE A 80 27.56 18.10 -0.34
CA PHE A 80 28.97 17.75 -0.32
C PHE A 80 29.87 18.70 -1.14
N PRO A 81 29.55 19.05 -2.41
CA PRO A 81 30.32 20.04 -3.17
C PRO A 81 30.32 21.42 -2.51
N SER A 82 29.22 21.81 -1.88
CA SER A 82 29.09 23.08 -1.15
C SER A 82 30.02 23.12 0.06
N ILE A 83 30.08 22.04 0.83
CA ILE A 83 30.97 21.90 1.99
C ILE A 83 32.43 21.92 1.55
N LEU A 84 32.79 21.20 0.48
CA LEU A 84 34.15 21.23 -0.08
C LEU A 84 34.54 22.60 -0.62
N ALA A 85 33.63 23.31 -1.30
CA ALA A 85 33.88 24.65 -1.81
C ALA A 85 34.20 25.63 -0.68
N SER A 86 33.50 25.53 0.46
CA SER A 86 33.75 26.35 1.65
C SER A 86 35.11 26.08 2.32
N ILE A 87 35.70 24.89 2.13
CA ILE A 87 36.99 24.51 2.72
C ILE A 87 38.15 24.84 1.77
N VAL A 88 38.00 24.52 0.48
CA VAL A 88 39.08 24.60 -0.52
C VAL A 88 39.13 25.97 -1.21
N GLY A 89 38.00 26.68 -1.30
CA GLY A 89 37.93 28.02 -1.88
C GLY A 89 38.26 28.10 -3.38
N SER A 90 38.25 26.97 -4.11
CA SER A 90 38.62 26.97 -5.52
C SER A 90 37.52 27.57 -6.42
N PRO A 91 37.88 28.34 -7.47
CA PRO A 91 36.90 28.92 -8.40
C PRO A 91 36.00 27.87 -9.07
N PHE A 92 36.58 26.69 -9.37
CA PHE A 92 35.82 25.57 -9.91
C PHE A 92 34.75 25.06 -8.93
N LEU A 93 35.11 24.84 -7.65
CA LEU A 93 34.16 24.33 -6.66
C LEU A 93 33.08 25.36 -6.31
N LEU A 94 33.41 26.65 -6.33
CA LEU A 94 32.42 27.72 -6.18
C LEU A 94 31.42 27.72 -7.33
N HIS A 95 31.87 27.52 -8.58
CA HIS A 95 30.99 27.38 -9.73
C HIS A 95 30.08 26.15 -9.62
N VAL A 96 30.64 25.01 -9.19
CA VAL A 96 29.87 23.79 -8.93
C VAL A 96 28.85 24.00 -7.80
N LYS A 97 29.22 24.72 -6.74
CA LYS A 97 28.31 25.09 -5.63
C LYS A 97 27.11 25.89 -6.16
N ASP A 98 27.35 26.87 -7.01
CA ASP A 98 26.29 27.73 -7.56
C ASP A 98 25.36 26.95 -8.50
N ILE A 99 25.90 25.99 -9.26
CA ILE A 99 25.12 25.08 -10.11
C ILE A 99 24.27 24.11 -9.29
N LEU A 100 24.78 23.61 -8.17
CA LEU A 100 24.08 22.63 -7.34
C LEU A 100 23.25 23.26 -6.22
N ASN A 101 23.20 24.59 -6.14
CA ASN A 101 22.46 25.30 -5.13
C ASN A 101 20.94 25.07 -5.31
N PRO A 102 20.26 24.39 -4.36
CA PRO A 102 18.83 24.11 -4.46
C PRO A 102 17.96 25.36 -4.31
N GLU A 103 18.50 26.46 -3.77
CA GLU A 103 17.79 27.74 -3.67
C GLU A 103 17.91 28.59 -4.94
N SER A 104 18.68 28.13 -5.93
CA SER A 104 18.75 28.81 -7.22
C SER A 104 17.44 28.63 -7.99
N THR A 105 16.85 29.71 -8.49
CA THR A 105 15.60 29.71 -9.29
C THR A 105 15.77 29.09 -10.69
N ASN A 106 16.89 28.42 -10.96
CA ASN A 106 17.18 27.84 -12.25
C ASN A 106 16.43 26.50 -12.39
N TRP A 107 15.50 26.42 -13.34
CA TRP A 107 14.74 25.19 -13.60
C TRP A 107 15.63 23.95 -13.81
N GLY A 108 16.85 24.12 -14.35
CA GLY A 108 17.82 23.03 -14.50
C GLY A 108 18.31 22.43 -13.18
N THR A 109 18.44 23.24 -12.12
CA THR A 109 18.89 22.75 -10.81
C THR A 109 17.77 21.97 -10.13
N ALA A 110 16.55 22.50 -10.16
CA ALA A 110 15.35 21.81 -9.67
C ALA A 110 15.12 20.45 -10.38
N MET A 111 15.29 20.39 -11.71
CA MET A 111 15.18 19.12 -12.44
C MET A 111 16.30 18.14 -12.07
N GLY A 112 17.53 18.62 -11.84
CA GLY A 112 18.64 17.79 -11.35
C GLY A 112 18.37 17.18 -9.96
N LEU A 113 17.78 17.95 -9.06
CA LEU A 113 17.33 17.46 -7.73
C LEU A 113 16.28 16.35 -7.86
N LEU A 114 15.27 16.56 -8.71
CA LEU A 114 14.21 15.59 -8.92
C LEU A 114 14.74 14.31 -9.56
N LEU A 115 15.61 14.41 -10.58
CA LEU A 115 16.20 13.24 -11.24
C LEU A 115 17.09 12.44 -10.29
N THR A 116 17.93 13.11 -9.50
CA THR A 116 18.78 12.43 -8.50
C THR A 116 17.95 11.77 -7.41
N TYR A 117 16.92 12.44 -6.91
CA TYR A 117 15.98 11.86 -5.95
C TYR A 117 15.27 10.62 -6.51
N VAL A 118 14.70 10.70 -7.72
CA VAL A 118 14.01 9.59 -8.38
C VAL A 118 14.96 8.40 -8.58
N PHE A 119 16.21 8.67 -8.98
CA PHE A 119 17.23 7.64 -9.13
C PHE A 119 17.50 6.91 -7.81
N PHE A 120 17.85 7.62 -6.73
CA PHE A 120 18.14 6.98 -5.44
C PHE A 120 16.92 6.30 -4.82
N SER A 121 15.72 6.86 -5.01
CA SER A 121 14.47 6.24 -4.55
C SER A 121 14.21 4.91 -5.24
N PHE A 122 14.43 4.83 -6.56
CA PHE A 122 14.27 3.59 -7.32
C PHE A 122 15.31 2.52 -6.95
N PHE A 123 16.58 2.91 -6.80
CA PHE A 123 17.67 1.99 -6.46
C PHE A 123 17.58 1.45 -5.02
N SER A 124 17.21 2.30 -4.07
CA SER A 124 17.00 1.85 -2.67
C SER A 124 15.79 0.92 -2.56
N SER A 125 14.72 1.19 -3.32
CA SER A 125 13.53 0.35 -3.33
C SER A 125 13.76 -1.03 -3.96
N THR A 126 14.59 -1.11 -5.01
CA THR A 126 14.95 -2.39 -5.66
C THR A 126 15.98 -3.20 -4.86
N SER A 127 16.88 -2.53 -4.12
CA SER A 127 17.86 -3.20 -3.27
C SER A 127 17.26 -3.82 -2.00
N LEU A 128 16.14 -3.30 -1.50
CA LEU A 128 15.42 -3.87 -0.34
C LEU A 128 14.58 -5.11 -0.68
N THR A 129 14.39 -5.41 -1.97
CA THR A 129 13.57 -6.53 -2.45
C THR A 129 14.37 -7.77 -2.85
N LEU A 130 15.71 -7.74 -2.75
CA LEU A 130 16.63 -8.87 -2.93
C LEU A 130 17.18 -9.35 -1.59
#